data_AF-A0AAN4UD91-F1
#
_entry.id   AF-A0AAN4UD91-F1
#
_cell.length_a   1.000
_cell.length_b   1.000
_cell.length_c   1.000
_cell.angle_alpha   90.00
_cell.angle_beta   90.00
_cell.angle_gamma   90.00
#
_symmetry.space_group_name_H-M   'P 1'
#
loop_
_entity.id
_entity.type
_entity.pdbx_description
1 polymer ?
#
loop_
_entity_poly.entity_id
_entity_poly.type
_entity_poly.pdbx_seq_one_letter_code
_entity_poly.pdbx_strand_id
1 'polypeptide(L)'
;MSDKKVAGTVILHLEDGSKKFLVRTINDGLALAFTDFSAEQTGLANILQILKEEVQLDIENIQLVELTNGQIQDINVPLFVFDAQENQQQAELPDEYYWANAQTFREIIQDMDIEGMPFF
;
A
#
# COMPACT_ATOMS: atom_id res chain seq x y z
N MET A 1 -21.00 10.21 9.75
CA MET A 1 -19.65 10.78 9.67
C MET A 1 -18.92 9.97 8.62
N SER A 2 -18.33 10.60 7.62
CA SER A 2 -17.74 9.87 6.51
C SER A 2 -16.39 9.35 6.98
N ASP A 3 -16.34 8.07 7.39
CA ASP A 3 -15.09 7.36 7.65
C ASP A 3 -14.36 7.21 6.30
N LYS A 4 -13.66 8.27 5.91
CA LYS A 4 -12.86 8.28 4.69
C LYS A 4 -11.73 7.30 4.94
N LYS A 5 -11.63 6.25 4.13
CA LYS A 5 -10.49 5.35 4.16
C LYS A 5 -9.44 5.83 3.18
N VAL A 6 -8.18 5.56 3.49
CA VAL A 6 -7.08 5.73 2.56
C VAL A 6 -6.27 4.44 2.52
N ALA A 7 -5.82 4.07 1.32
CA ALA A 7 -5.05 2.87 1.05
C ALA A 7 -3.62 3.22 0.62
N GLY A 8 -2.69 2.33 0.90
CA GLY A 8 -1.29 2.45 0.53
C GLY A 8 -0.68 1.10 0.17
N THR A 9 0.25 1.13 -0.80
CA THR A 9 1.14 0.00 -1.10
C THR A 9 2.52 0.49 -1.51
N VAL A 10 3.53 -0.36 -1.34
CA VAL A 10 4.90 -0.11 -1.77
C VAL A 10 5.28 -1.20 -2.77
N ILE A 11 5.81 -0.80 -3.91
CA ILE A 11 6.42 -1.67 -4.91
C ILE A 11 7.90 -1.77 -4.56
N LEU A 12 8.33 -2.95 -4.15
CA LEU A 12 9.72 -3.27 -3.91
C LEU A 12 10.35 -3.78 -5.20
N HIS A 13 11.33 -3.06 -5.71
CA HIS A 13 12.16 -3.47 -6.84
C HIS A 13 13.31 -4.32 -6.30
N LEU A 14 13.33 -5.61 -6.67
CA LEU A 14 14.34 -6.55 -6.23
C LEU A 14 15.57 -6.48 -7.13
N GLU A 15 16.72 -6.91 -6.62
CA GLU A 15 17.98 -6.92 -7.38
C GLU A 15 17.93 -7.84 -8.62
N ASP A 16 17.06 -8.85 -8.61
CA ASP A 16 16.84 -9.76 -9.74
C ASP A 16 15.96 -9.17 -10.86
N GLY A 17 15.50 -7.93 -10.69
CA GLY A 17 14.64 -7.20 -11.63
C GLY A 17 13.15 -7.53 -11.50
N SER A 18 12.77 -8.45 -10.60
CA SER A 18 11.39 -8.70 -10.25
C SER A 18 10.85 -7.66 -9.27
N LYS A 19 9.52 -7.65 -9.10
CA LYS A 19 8.82 -6.71 -8.22
C LYS A 19 7.98 -7.47 -7.21
N LYS A 20 7.92 -6.94 -6.00
CA LYS A 20 6.96 -7.36 -4.97
C LYS A 20 6.15 -6.17 -4.48
N PHE A 21 5.01 -6.45 -3.87
CA PHE A 21 4.03 -5.46 -3.44
C PHE A 21 3.75 -5.64 -1.96
N LEU A 22 3.79 -4.55 -1.21
CA LEU A 22 3.43 -4.57 0.19
C LEU A 22 1.93 -4.81 0.35
N VAL A 23 1.59 -5.84 1.10
CA VAL A 23 0.22 -6.20 1.46
C VAL A 23 0.12 -6.50 2.95
N ARG A 24 -1.09 -6.45 3.48
CA ARG A 24 -1.42 -6.76 4.87
C ARG A 24 -2.38 -7.95 4.92
N THR A 25 -2.22 -8.79 5.93
CA THR A 25 -3.19 -9.85 6.27
C THR A 25 -4.18 -9.33 7.30
N ILE A 26 -5.48 -9.43 7.04
CA ILE A 26 -6.55 -9.01 7.96
C ILE A 26 -7.63 -10.10 7.99
N ASN A 27 -7.91 -10.67 9.16
CA ASN A 27 -8.96 -11.69 9.38
C ASN A 27 -8.92 -12.83 8.33
N ASP A 28 -7.74 -13.41 8.10
CA ASP A 28 -7.47 -14.47 7.11
C ASP A 28 -7.66 -14.06 5.63
N GLY A 29 -7.93 -12.78 5.36
CA GLY A 29 -7.96 -12.17 4.04
C GLY A 29 -6.72 -11.35 3.74
N LEU A 30 -6.45 -11.12 2.45
CA LEU A 30 -5.38 -10.26 1.98
C LEU A 30 -5.92 -8.89 1.59
N ALA A 31 -5.22 -7.84 2.01
CA ALA A 31 -5.63 -6.47 1.85
C ALA A 31 -4.42 -5.57 1.56
N LEU A 32 -4.67 -4.37 1.04
CA LEU A 32 -3.67 -3.31 1.07
C LEU A 32 -3.52 -2.76 2.50
N ALA A 33 -2.46 -2.00 2.75
CA ALA A 33 -2.39 -1.24 4.00
C ALA A 33 -3.49 -0.16 3.97
N PHE A 34 -4.46 -0.25 4.89
CA PHE A 34 -5.54 0.72 5.01
C PHE A 34 -5.44 1.48 6.33
N THR A 35 -5.92 2.72 6.33
CA THR A 35 -6.16 3.46 7.55
C THR A 35 -7.37 4.35 7.46
N ASP A 36 -7.93 4.61 8.63
CA ASP A 36 -8.93 5.64 8.81
C ASP A 36 -8.27 7.00 8.62
N PHE A 37 -8.89 7.84 7.80
CA PHE A 37 -8.41 9.19 7.60
C PHE A 37 -8.55 9.98 8.91
N SER A 38 -7.42 10.33 9.52
CA SER A 38 -7.42 11.34 10.57
C SER A 38 -7.64 12.72 9.94
N ALA A 39 -8.64 13.46 10.42
CA ALA A 39 -8.92 14.83 9.97
C ALA A 39 -7.79 15.82 10.26
N GLU A 40 -6.84 15.44 11.12
CA GLU A 40 -5.69 16.26 11.51
C GLU A 40 -4.53 16.18 10.52
N GLN A 41 -4.55 15.20 9.60
CA GLN A 41 -3.48 14.95 8.63
C GLN A 41 -4.01 14.75 7.20
N THR A 42 -3.17 14.94 6.20
CA THR A 42 -3.51 14.58 4.81
C THR A 42 -3.52 13.06 4.64
N GLY A 43 -4.20 12.54 3.62
CA GLY A 43 -4.22 11.09 3.34
C GLY A 43 -2.81 10.50 3.14
N LEU A 44 -1.94 11.26 2.46
CA LEU A 44 -0.53 10.90 2.26
C LEU A 44 0.22 10.79 3.60
N ALA A 45 0.04 11.77 4.50
CA ALA A 45 0.72 11.77 5.79
C ALA A 45 0.30 10.56 6.66
N ASN A 46 -1.00 10.22 6.67
CA ASN A 46 -1.50 9.04 7.37
C ASN A 46 -0.85 7.75 6.84
N ILE A 47 -0.74 7.59 5.52
CA ILE A 47 -0.09 6.41 4.92
C ILE A 47 1.40 6.35 5.24
N LEU A 48 2.12 7.47 5.10
CA LEU A 48 3.55 7.52 5.45
C LEU A 48 3.79 7.18 6.92
N GLN A 49 2.91 7.63 7.81
CA GLN A 49 2.99 7.30 9.23
C GLN A 49 2.86 5.80 9.46
N ILE A 50 1.94 5.12 8.78
CA ILE A 50 1.78 3.66 8.88
C ILE A 50 2.98 2.91 8.32
N LEU A 51 3.46 3.31 7.14
CA LEU A 51 4.64 2.70 6.54
C LEU A 51 5.85 2.80 7.48
N LYS A 52 5.97 3.91 8.22
CA LYS A 52 7.05 4.13 9.19
C LYS A 52 6.84 3.38 10.51
N GLU A 53 5.65 3.46 11.11
CA GLU A 53 5.41 3.06 12.49
C GLU A 53 4.89 1.62 12.59
N GLU A 54 3.99 1.21 11.70
CA GLU A 54 3.44 -0.14 11.69
C GLU A 54 4.29 -1.08 10.83
N VAL A 55 4.58 -0.70 9.58
CA VAL A 55 5.31 -1.55 8.62
C VAL A 55 6.82 -1.51 8.84
N GLN A 56 7.31 -0.46 9.51
CA GLN A 56 8.73 -0.25 9.84
C GLN A 56 9.64 -0.08 8.61
N LEU A 57 9.10 0.47 7.52
CA LEU A 57 9.89 0.85 6.34
C LEU A 57 10.67 2.13 6.56
N ASP A 58 11.80 2.24 5.87
CA ASP A 58 12.54 3.48 5.75
C ASP A 58 11.83 4.40 4.75
N ILE A 59 10.97 5.26 5.28
CA ILE A 59 10.20 6.22 4.49
C ILE A 59 11.04 7.33 3.84
N GLU A 60 12.32 7.49 4.22
CA GLU A 60 13.22 8.42 3.52
C GLU A 60 13.67 7.86 2.17
N ASN A 61 13.60 6.53 2.01
CA ASN A 61 13.99 5.79 0.82
C ASN A 61 12.79 5.19 0.07
N ILE A 62 11.61 5.80 0.17
CA ILE A 62 10.46 5.49 -0.67
C ILE A 62 10.03 6.73 -1.48
N GLN A 63 9.48 6.51 -2.67
CA GLN A 63 9.01 7.59 -3.54
C GLN A 63 7.56 7.37 -3.93
N LEU A 64 6.71 8.38 -3.73
CA LEU A 64 5.36 8.35 -4.29
C LEU A 64 5.44 8.40 -5.82
N VAL A 65 4.98 7.35 -6.48
CA VAL A 65 4.99 7.25 -7.94
C VAL A 65 3.60 7.45 -8.54
N GLU A 66 2.55 7.11 -7.79
CA GLU A 66 1.19 7.22 -8.28
C GLU A 66 0.17 7.45 -7.17
N LEU A 67 -0.88 8.20 -7.51
CA LEU A 67 -2.08 8.38 -6.71
C LEU A 67 -3.28 8.03 -7.61
N THR A 68 -3.95 6.93 -7.29
CA THR A 68 -5.17 6.50 -7.97
C THR A 68 -6.36 6.50 -7.01
N ASN A 69 -7.57 6.44 -7.54
CA ASN A 69 -8.78 6.31 -6.74
C ASN A 69 -9.40 4.94 -6.98
N GLY A 70 -9.55 4.16 -5.92
CA GLY A 70 -10.36 2.95 -5.91
C GLY A 70 -11.74 3.19 -5.34
N GLN A 71 -12.63 2.20 -5.50
CA GLN A 71 -13.94 2.20 -4.89
C GLN A 71 -14.18 0.88 -4.16
N ILE A 72 -14.38 0.95 -2.84
CA ILE A 72 -14.77 -0.21 -2.02
C ILE A 72 -16.19 0.00 -1.55
N GLN A 73 -17.12 -0.88 -1.93
CA GLN A 73 -18.53 -0.80 -1.50
C GLN A 73 -19.14 0.60 -1.75
N ASP A 74 -18.96 1.12 -2.96
CA ASP A 74 -19.37 2.47 -3.38
C ASP A 74 -18.65 3.65 -2.70
N ILE A 75 -17.67 3.39 -1.83
CA ILE A 75 -16.89 4.43 -1.13
C ILE A 75 -15.58 4.67 -1.88
N ASN A 76 -15.33 5.93 -2.27
CA ASN A 76 -14.06 6.33 -2.87
C ASN A 76 -12.91 6.21 -1.85
N VAL A 77 -11.91 5.42 -2.19
CA VAL A 77 -10.71 5.19 -1.39
C VAL A 77 -9.49 5.59 -2.21
N PRO A 78 -8.82 6.71 -1.88
CA PRO A 78 -7.55 7.05 -2.50
C PRO A 78 -6.50 5.98 -2.20
N LEU A 79 -5.76 5.57 -3.23
CA LEU A 79 -4.65 4.62 -3.15
C LEU A 79 -3.34 5.32 -3.52
N PHE A 80 -2.43 5.37 -2.55
CA PHE A 80 -1.07 5.85 -2.73
C PHE A 80 -0.12 4.69 -3.06
N VAL A 81 0.60 4.79 -4.17
CA VAL A 81 1.55 3.78 -4.62
C VAL A 81 2.97 4.37 -4.53
N PHE A 82 3.83 3.70 -3.78
CA PHE A 82 5.22 4.09 -3.61
C PHE A 82 6.16 3.08 -4.27
N ASP A 83 7.34 3.53 -4.68
CA ASP A 83 8.46 2.68 -5.08
C ASP A 83 9.53 2.67 -3.99
N ALA A 84 10.18 1.52 -3.82
CA ALA A 84 11.35 1.32 -2.96
C ALA A 84 12.33 0.32 -3.61
N GLN A 85 13.62 0.43 -3.31
CA GLN A 85 14.62 -0.57 -3.70
C GLN A 85 14.89 -1.54 -2.55
N GLU A 86 15.05 -2.83 -2.85
CA GLU A 86 15.34 -3.88 -1.87
C GLU A 86 16.55 -3.54 -0.99
N ASN A 87 17.63 -3.03 -1.58
CA ASN A 87 18.85 -2.68 -0.84
C ASN A 87 18.71 -1.46 0.10
N GLN A 88 17.61 -0.72 0.02
CA GLN A 88 17.30 0.41 0.89
C GLN A 88 16.35 0.05 2.03
N GLN A 89 15.72 -1.12 1.99
CA GLN A 89 14.74 -1.57 2.98
C GLN A 89 15.32 -2.73 3.78
N GLN A 90 15.99 -2.42 4.89
CA GLN A 90 16.75 -3.39 5.69
C GLN A 90 15.95 -4.05 6.81
N ALA A 91 14.78 -3.50 7.14
CA ALA A 91 13.93 -4.00 8.21
C ALA A 91 13.15 -5.24 7.76
N GLU A 92 13.04 -6.23 8.64
CA GLU A 92 12.07 -7.31 8.47
C GLU A 92 10.66 -6.75 8.66
N LEU A 93 9.72 -7.22 7.83
CA LEU A 93 8.32 -6.82 7.96
C LEU A 93 7.72 -7.47 9.21
N PRO A 94 6.84 -6.76 9.96
CA PRO A 94 6.05 -7.37 11.03
C PRO A 94 5.11 -8.45 10.49
N ASP A 95 4.70 -9.39 11.33
CA ASP A 95 3.93 -10.60 10.96
C ASP A 95 2.67 -10.35 10.11
N GLU A 96 2.03 -9.18 10.27
CA GLU A 96 0.81 -8.82 9.53
C GLU A 96 1.10 -8.35 8.10
N TYR A 97 2.35 -8.04 7.76
CA TYR A 97 2.75 -7.45 6.50
C TYR A 97 3.69 -8.39 5.75
N TYR A 98 3.53 -8.47 4.43
CA TYR A 98 4.46 -9.24 3.61
C TYR A 98 4.57 -8.71 2.20
N TRP A 99 5.63 -9.14 1.52
CA TRP A 99 5.90 -8.82 0.13
C TRP A 99 5.24 -9.85 -0.79
N ALA A 100 4.10 -9.49 -1.39
CA ALA A 100 3.37 -10.32 -2.33
C ALA A 100 3.88 -10.20 -3.77
N ASN A 101 3.62 -11.21 -4.59
CA ASN A 101 3.87 -11.14 -6.03
C ASN A 101 2.79 -10.32 -6.76
N ALA A 102 3.02 -10.01 -8.03
CA ALA A 102 2.10 -9.24 -8.86
C ALA A 102 0.71 -9.90 -9.01
N GLN A 103 0.63 -11.24 -9.03
CA GLN A 103 -0.65 -11.93 -9.18
C GLN A 103 -1.53 -11.70 -7.95
N THR A 104 -0.99 -11.96 -6.75
CA THR A 104 -1.70 -11.72 -5.49
C THR A 104 -2.10 -10.25 -5.34
N PHE A 105 -1.22 -9.32 -5.70
CA PHE A 105 -1.56 -7.90 -5.70
C PHE A 105 -2.72 -7.56 -6.64
N ARG A 106 -2.72 -8.10 -7.87
CA ARG A 106 -3.80 -7.92 -8.85
C ARG A 106 -5.14 -8.44 -8.33
N GLU A 107 -5.15 -9.59 -7.66
CA GLU A 107 -6.35 -10.16 -7.05
C GLU A 107 -6.94 -9.21 -5.98
N ILE A 108 -6.09 -8.64 -5.11
CA ILE A 108 -6.53 -7.69 -4.07
C ILE A 108 -7.13 -6.41 -4.68
N ILE A 109 -6.50 -5.84 -5.71
CA ILE A 109 -6.97 -4.57 -6.28
C ILE A 109 -8.16 -4.73 -7.24
N GLN A 110 -8.40 -5.94 -7.77
CA GLN A 110 -9.63 -6.25 -8.52
C GLN A 110 -10.87 -6.14 -7.63
N ASP A 111 -10.76 -6.49 -6.35
CA ASP A 111 -11.84 -6.35 -5.37
C ASP A 111 -12.15 -4.89 -5.01
N MET A 112 -11.28 -3.94 -5.38
CA MET A 112 -11.38 -2.52 -5.04
C MET A 112 -11.89 -1.62 -6.19
N ASP A 113 -12.41 -2.19 -7.28
CA ASP A 113 -12.95 -1.48 -8.47
C ASP A 113 -12.16 -0.21 -8.84
N ILE A 114 -10.83 -0.36 -9.00
CA ILE A 114 -9.93 0.76 -9.24
C ILE A 114 -9.96 1.14 -10.71
N GLU A 115 -10.49 2.33 -11.03
CA GLU A 115 -10.39 2.91 -12.37
C GLU A 115 -8.94 3.25 -12.71
N GLY A 116 -8.45 2.77 -13.86
CA GLY A 116 -7.11 3.10 -14.35
C GLY A 116 -5.96 2.30 -13.72
N MET A 117 -6.21 1.03 -13.36
CA MET A 117 -5.18 0.11 -12.84
C MET A 117 -3.86 0.23 -13.63
N PRO A 118 -2.72 0.45 -12.95
CA PRO A 118 -1.44 0.48 -13.62
C PRO A 118 -1.10 -0.94 -14.10
N PHE A 119 -0.71 -1.07 -15.37
CA PHE A 119 -0.20 -2.32 -15.91
C PHE A 119 1.23 -2.54 -15.40
N PHE A 120 1.38 -3.20 -14.25
CA PHE A 120 2.67 -3.61 -13.70
C PHE A 120 3.18 -4.91 -14.29
#